data_AF-A0A4R4K6X6-F1
#
_entry.id   AF-A0A4R4K6X6-F1
#
_cell.length_a   1.000
_cell.length_b   1.000
_cell.length_c   1.000
_cell.angle_alpha   90.00
_cell.angle_beta   90.00
_cell.angle_gamma   90.00
#
_symmetry.space_group_name_H-M   'P 1'
#
loop_
_entity.id
_entity.type
_entity.pdbx_description
1 polymer ?
#
loop_
_entity_poly.entity_id
_entity_poly.type
_entity_poly.pdbx_seq_one_letter_code
_entity_poly.pdbx_strand_id
1 'polypeptide(L)' 'MQIGYIDSKQLLGESGITRIRHQGEFYQLRQTKAGKLILTK' A
#
# COMPACT_ATOMS: atom_id res chain seq x y z
N MET A 1 1.95 -18.95 1.52
CA MET A 1 3.05 -18.05 1.88
C MET A 1 2.57 -17.14 2.99
N GLN A 2 3.24 -17.14 4.14
CA GLN A 2 2.90 -16.24 5.24
C GLN A 2 3.77 -14.99 5.14
N ILE A 3 3.17 -13.84 4.88
CA ILE A 3 3.85 -12.55 5.01
C ILE A 3 3.65 -12.15 6.47
N GLY A 4 4.70 -12.22 7.28
CA GLY A 4 4.64 -11.81 8.69
C GLY A 4 4.52 -10.29 8.83
N TYR A 5 5.38 -9.56 8.12
CA TYR A 5 5.32 -8.11 7.99
C TYR A 5 6.04 -7.69 6.71
N ILE A 6 5.79 -6.46 6.26
CA ILE A 6 6.51 -5.82 5.17
C ILE A 6 6.76 -4.36 5.52
N ASP A 7 7.93 -3.85 5.17
CA ASP A 7 8.26 -2.45 5.37
C ASP A 7 7.43 -1.56 4.44
N SER A 8 6.90 -0.45 4.96
CA SER A 8 6.01 0.41 4.18
C SER A 8 6.72 1.04 2.98
N LYS A 9 8.01 1.34 3.11
CA LYS A 9 8.84 1.82 2.00
C LYS A 9 8.98 0.78 0.88
N GLN A 10 9.13 -0.49 1.24
CA GLN A 10 9.19 -1.58 0.27
C GLN A 10 7.83 -1.80 -0.39
N LEU A 11 6.75 -1.72 0.38
CA LEU A 11 5.38 -1.89 -0.13
C LEU A 11 4.96 -0.77 -1.08
N LEU A 12 5.36 0.48 -0.79
CA LEU A 12 4.95 1.67 -1.54
C LEU A 12 5.94 2.10 -2.64
N GLY A 13 7.20 1.65 -2.56
CA GLY A 13 8.27 2.10 -3.45
C GLY A 13 8.55 3.60 -3.35
N GLU A 14 9.32 4.12 -4.32
CA GLU A 14 9.74 5.53 -4.37
C GLU A 14 8.57 6.49 -4.60
N SER A 15 7.50 6.01 -5.24
CA SER A 15 6.30 6.82 -5.51
C SER A 15 5.43 7.04 -4.26
N GLY A 16 5.69 6.32 -3.16
CA GLY A 16 4.87 6.41 -1.95
C GLY A 16 3.44 5.86 -2.14
N ILE A 17 3.21 5.11 -3.22
CA ILE A 17 1.91 4.64 -3.69
C ILE A 17 2.08 3.26 -4.34
N THR A 18 1.20 2.32 -4.01
CA THR A 18 1.10 1.02 -4.69
C THR A 18 -0.34 0.65 -5.00
N ARG A 19 -0.54 -0.22 -6.01
CA ARG A 19 -1.86 -0.76 -6.36
C ARG A 19 -2.02 -2.16 -5.75
N ILE A 20 -3.15 -2.36 -5.06
CA ILE A 20 -3.54 -3.63 -4.46
C ILE A 20 -4.75 -4.18 -5.22
N ARG A 21 -4.67 -5.43 -5.67
CA ARG A 21 -5.84 -6.13 -6.21
C ARG A 21 -6.60 -6.79 -5.06
N HIS A 22 -7.88 -6.49 -4.92
CA HIS A 22 -8.74 -7.06 -3.90
C HIS A 22 -10.13 -7.34 -4.47
N GLN A 23 -10.57 -8.60 -4.42
CA GLN A 23 -11.88 -9.04 -4.93
C GLN A 23 -12.17 -8.62 -6.38
N GLY A 24 -11.15 -8.65 -7.25
CA GLY A 24 -11.28 -8.27 -8.67
C GLY A 24 -11.14 -6.77 -8.94
N GLU A 25 -11.13 -5.94 -7.91
CA GLU A 25 -10.98 -4.49 -8.01
C GLU A 25 -9.55 -4.05 -7.70
N PHE A 26 -9.19 -2.85 -8.16
CA PHE A 26 -7.94 -2.20 -7.80
C PHE A 26 -8.18 -1.14 -6.73
N TYR A 27 -7.31 -1.17 -5.73
CA TYR A 27 -7.22 -0.16 -4.68
C TYR A 27 -5.83 0.46 -4.72
N GLN A 28 -5.74 1.69 -4.24
CA GLN A 28 -4.49 2.39 -4.05
C GLN A 28 -4.16 2.45 -2.56
N LEU A 29 -3.01 1.88 -2.18
CA LEU A 29 -2.41 2.12 -0.88
C LEU A 29 -1.39 3.25 -1.01
N ARG A 30 -1.46 4.26 -0.16
CA ARG A 30 -0.54 5.40 -0.18
C ARG A 30 -0.20 5.89 1.22
N GLN A 31 0.94 6.57 1.34
CA GLN A 31 1.25 7.36 2.53
C GLN A 31 0.56 8.73 2.47
N THR A 32 0.10 9.21 3.62
CA THR A 32 -0.40 10.58 3.81
C THR A 32 0.74 11.51 4.19
N LYS A 33 0.54 12.83 4.08
CA LYS A 33 1.53 13.82 4.55
C LYS A 33 1.87 13.67 6.04
N ALA A 34 0.94 13.16 6.84
CA ALA A 34 1.13 12.88 8.27
C ALA A 34 1.79 11.52 8.55
N GLY A 35 2.27 10.81 7.52
CA GLY A 35 3.02 9.56 7.65
C GLY A 35 2.18 8.29 7.76
N LYS A 36 0.85 8.39 7.92
CA LYS A 36 -0.06 7.23 7.98
C LYS A 36 -0.27 6.60 6.60
N LEU A 37 -0.54 5.29 6.57
CA LEU A 37 -0.99 4.57 5.38
C LEU A 37 -2.51 4.65 5.26
N ILE A 38 -3.01 4.87 4.03
CA ILE A 38 -4.44 4.79 3.73
C ILE A 38 -4.67 3.94 2.47
N LEU A 39 -5.79 3.23 2.46
CA LEU A 39 -6.28 2.47 1.31
C LEU A 39 -7.51 3.17 0.73
N THR A 40 -7.49 3.45 -0.57
CA THR A 40 -8.61 4.05 -1.29
C THR A 40 -8.93 3.22 -2.53
N LYS A 41 -10.20 3.22 -2.98
CA LYS A 41 -10.56 2.62 -4.27
C LYS A 41 -10.15 3.55 -5.41
#